data_AF-A0A9W9RKM3-F1
#
_entry.id   AF-A0A9W9RKM3-F1
#
_cell.length_a   1.000
_cell.length_b   1.000
_cell.length_c   1.000
_cell.angle_alpha   90.00
_cell.angle_beta   90.00
_cell.angle_gamma   90.00
#
_symmetry.space_group_name_H-M   'P 1'
#
loop_
_entity.id
_entity.type
_entity.pdbx_description
1 polymer ?
#
loop_
_entity_poly.entity_id
_entity_poly.type
_entity_poly.pdbx_seq_one_letter_code
_entity_poly.pdbx_strand_id
1 'polypeptide(L)'
;MQPERLISSGCKAFLSEDVFFAHPHYYGDCMLITRLGNYMAPVIASLLITFFVMDRFVLQAFVLPALYGKHYTNMEARFQRMFSITHLDWIVRMISLATVSKGVFEVVFGGRHWSDTYFVDPSRTHATLGDVAAIAMYLVCAFKTFELLRAQDLKLLIVFHHVGTIVMIQGFLSLAFNLPENGLSTIFHSRTLADMFGFWVFFDGTLGVASHLTLILRRGCVNQTKLHFRFYDLTYALSLLSTYLEPIIVAYLLFMHWARLSLTAHAVISSLQVLFFFSKLKVCSRVGAARKQVQTQRQPTEKN
;
A
#
# COMPACT_ATOMS: atom_id res chain seq x y z
N MET A 1 -23.95 -24.91 -5.93
CA MET A 1 -22.70 -25.33 -5.26
C MET A 1 -22.26 -24.18 -4.36
N GLN A 2 -22.13 -24.40 -3.04
CA GLN A 2 -21.69 -23.34 -2.12
C GLN A 2 -20.19 -23.05 -2.32
N PRO A 3 -19.76 -21.80 -2.57
CA PRO A 3 -18.36 -21.44 -2.80
C PRO A 3 -17.44 -21.82 -1.63
N GLU A 4 -17.95 -21.85 -0.39
CA GLU A 4 -17.19 -22.31 0.78
C GLU A 4 -16.70 -23.76 0.68
N ARG A 5 -17.47 -24.65 0.02
CA ARG A 5 -17.08 -26.07 -0.12
C ARG A 5 -15.90 -26.27 -1.08
N LEU A 6 -15.75 -25.40 -2.09
CA LEU A 6 -14.65 -25.43 -3.05
C LEU A 6 -13.36 -24.82 -2.48
N ILE A 7 -13.49 -23.79 -1.64
CA ILE A 7 -12.35 -23.15 -0.95
C ILE A 7 -11.74 -24.13 0.08
N SER A 8 -12.58 -24.89 0.77
CA SER A 8 -12.13 -25.86 1.78
C SER A 8 -11.36 -27.05 1.19
N SER A 9 -11.67 -27.52 -0.03
CA SER A 9 -11.10 -28.77 -0.54
C SER A 9 -9.58 -28.76 -0.70
N GLY A 10 -8.97 -27.62 -1.01
CA GLY A 10 -7.50 -27.49 -1.08
C GLY A 10 -6.81 -27.46 0.29
N CYS A 11 -7.52 -26.98 1.33
CA CYS A 11 -6.99 -26.88 2.69
C CYS A 11 -7.31 -28.10 3.56
N LYS A 12 -8.12 -29.05 3.08
CA LYS A 12 -8.48 -30.28 3.82
C LYS A 12 -7.26 -31.14 4.18
N ALA A 13 -6.19 -31.09 3.40
CA ALA A 13 -4.95 -31.79 3.70
C ALA A 13 -4.33 -31.36 5.06
N PHE A 14 -4.66 -30.17 5.56
CA PHE A 14 -4.20 -29.67 6.86
C PHE A 14 -5.13 -30.03 8.03
N LEU A 15 -6.23 -30.74 7.77
CA LEU A 15 -7.13 -31.24 8.80
C LEU A 15 -6.74 -32.64 9.30
N SER A 16 -5.68 -33.27 8.76
CA SER A 16 -5.16 -34.50 9.35
C SER A 16 -4.67 -34.21 10.76
N GLU A 17 -5.09 -35.02 11.74
CA GLU A 17 -4.83 -34.80 13.17
C GLU A 17 -3.36 -34.47 13.45
N ASP A 18 -2.44 -35.23 12.86
CA ASP A 18 -0.98 -35.04 13.04
C ASP A 18 -0.48 -33.64 12.66
N VAL A 19 -1.03 -33.05 11.59
CA VAL A 19 -0.60 -31.73 11.09
C VAL A 19 -1.31 -30.61 11.85
N PHE A 20 -2.59 -30.82 12.17
CA PHE A 20 -3.37 -29.84 12.91
C PHE A 20 -2.83 -29.64 14.34
N PHE A 21 -2.48 -30.71 15.04
CA PHE A 21 -1.89 -30.61 16.38
C PHE A 21 -0.48 -30.01 16.37
N ALA A 22 0.31 -30.29 15.34
CA ALA A 22 1.63 -29.70 15.19
C ALA A 22 1.55 -28.19 14.87
N HIS A 23 0.57 -27.78 14.05
CA HIS A 23 0.51 -26.43 13.48
C HIS A 23 -0.94 -25.89 13.34
N PRO A 24 -1.59 -25.52 14.45
CA PRO A 24 -3.03 -25.21 14.47
C PRO A 24 -3.43 -23.99 13.60
N HIS A 25 -2.51 -23.06 13.35
CA HIS A 25 -2.78 -21.83 12.58
C HIS A 25 -2.76 -22.02 11.06
N TYR A 26 -2.21 -23.12 10.54
CA TYR A 26 -1.97 -23.27 9.09
C TYR A 26 -3.25 -23.51 8.30
N TYR A 27 -4.22 -24.20 8.90
CA TYR A 27 -5.53 -24.31 8.28
C TYR A 27 -6.18 -22.94 8.11
N GLY A 28 -6.10 -22.07 9.13
CA GLY A 28 -6.59 -20.69 9.08
C GLY A 28 -5.89 -19.86 8.01
N ASP A 29 -4.56 -19.92 7.96
CA ASP A 29 -3.76 -19.20 6.96
C ASP A 29 -4.05 -19.70 5.53
N CYS A 30 -4.20 -21.01 5.33
CA CYS A 30 -4.59 -21.60 4.04
C CYS A 30 -5.96 -21.10 3.57
N MET A 31 -6.96 -21.14 4.47
CA MET A 31 -8.31 -20.67 4.18
C MET A 31 -8.33 -19.18 3.84
N LEU A 32 -7.59 -18.38 4.60
CA LEU A 32 -7.42 -16.95 4.34
C LEU A 32 -6.82 -16.69 2.96
N ILE A 33 -5.65 -17.28 2.68
CA ILE A 33 -4.92 -17.09 1.41
C ILE A 33 -5.78 -17.49 0.21
N THR A 34 -6.44 -18.65 0.29
CA THR A 34 -7.34 -19.14 -0.76
C THR A 34 -8.54 -18.20 -0.96
N ARG A 35 -9.14 -17.72 0.14
CA ARG A 35 -10.25 -16.76 0.08
C ARG A 35 -9.83 -15.44 -0.57
N LEU A 36 -8.69 -14.88 -0.14
CA LEU A 36 -8.14 -13.64 -0.69
C LEU A 36 -7.82 -13.78 -2.19
N GLY A 37 -7.23 -14.90 -2.60
CA GLY A 37 -6.97 -15.18 -4.01
C GLY A 37 -8.26 -15.14 -4.85
N ASN A 38 -9.31 -15.81 -4.42
CA ASN A 38 -10.59 -15.91 -5.15
C ASN A 38 -11.30 -14.57 -5.35
N TYR A 39 -11.26 -13.66 -4.36
CA TYR A 39 -11.97 -12.38 -4.44
C TYR A 39 -11.13 -11.22 -4.98
N MET A 40 -9.83 -11.40 -5.17
CA MET A 40 -8.92 -10.33 -5.57
C MET A 40 -9.33 -9.64 -6.88
N ALA A 41 -9.48 -10.40 -7.97
CA ALA A 41 -9.79 -9.84 -9.29
C ALA A 41 -11.09 -9.02 -9.31
N PRO A 42 -12.24 -9.53 -8.81
CA PRO A 42 -13.47 -8.74 -8.79
C PRO A 42 -13.37 -7.53 -7.85
N VAL A 43 -12.65 -7.62 -6.73
CA VAL A 43 -12.43 -6.47 -5.83
C VAL A 43 -11.58 -5.39 -6.50
N ILE A 44 -10.51 -5.75 -7.20
CA ILE A 44 -9.68 -4.77 -7.93
C ILE A 44 -10.48 -4.12 -9.07
N ALA A 45 -11.27 -4.90 -9.80
CA ALA A 45 -12.13 -4.36 -10.86
C ALA A 45 -13.17 -3.37 -10.31
N SER A 46 -13.81 -3.68 -9.17
CA SER A 46 -14.77 -2.77 -8.54
C SER A 46 -14.11 -1.51 -7.97
N LEU A 47 -12.91 -1.63 -7.40
CA LEU A 47 -12.10 -0.48 -6.96
C LEU A 47 -11.71 0.43 -8.12
N LEU A 48 -11.32 -0.13 -9.29
CA LEU A 48 -11.01 0.66 -10.49
C LEU A 48 -12.21 1.49 -10.95
N ILE A 49 -13.40 0.88 -11.01
CA ILE A 49 -14.65 1.58 -11.33
C ILE A 49 -14.91 2.68 -10.29
N THR A 50 -14.72 2.37 -9.00
CA THR A 50 -14.91 3.32 -7.91
C THR A 50 -13.96 4.51 -8.03
N PHE A 51 -12.67 4.30 -8.31
CA PHE A 51 -11.69 5.36 -8.52
C PHE A 51 -12.00 6.22 -9.74
N PHE A 52 -12.48 5.61 -10.83
CA PHE A 52 -12.93 6.37 -11.99
C PHE A 52 -14.12 7.27 -11.64
N VAL A 53 -15.12 6.73 -10.94
CA VAL A 53 -16.31 7.50 -10.53
C VAL A 53 -15.94 8.61 -9.55
N MET A 54 -15.11 8.30 -8.55
CA MET A 54 -14.63 9.27 -7.57
C MET A 54 -13.82 10.39 -8.23
N ASP A 55 -12.87 10.07 -9.12
CA ASP A 55 -12.07 11.09 -9.82
C ASP A 55 -12.95 12.00 -10.68
N ARG A 56 -13.82 11.41 -11.52
CA ARG A 56 -14.55 12.15 -12.56
C ARG A 56 -15.79 12.85 -12.03
N PHE A 57 -16.62 12.13 -11.29
CA PHE A 57 -17.95 12.60 -10.92
C PHE A 57 -17.99 13.18 -9.52
N VAL A 58 -17.10 12.80 -8.61
CA VAL A 58 -17.13 13.33 -7.23
C VAL A 58 -16.11 14.45 -7.05
N LEU A 59 -14.83 14.16 -7.28
CA LEU A 59 -13.74 15.10 -7.01
C LEU A 59 -13.71 16.26 -8.01
N GLN A 60 -13.63 15.97 -9.32
CA GLN A 60 -13.54 17.03 -10.34
C GLN A 60 -14.82 17.87 -10.45
N ALA A 61 -15.99 17.24 -10.35
CA ALA A 61 -17.27 17.92 -10.58
C ALA A 61 -17.81 18.66 -9.34
N PHE A 62 -17.64 18.12 -8.13
CA PHE A 62 -18.27 18.66 -6.93
C PHE A 62 -17.25 19.11 -5.87
N VAL A 63 -16.40 18.20 -5.39
CA VAL A 63 -15.59 18.44 -4.18
C VAL A 63 -14.52 19.51 -4.40
N LEU A 64 -13.72 19.42 -5.47
CA LEU A 64 -12.59 20.34 -5.69
C LEU A 64 -13.06 21.75 -6.09
N PRO A 65 -14.06 21.94 -6.97
CA PRO A 65 -14.64 23.25 -7.21
C PRO A 65 -15.22 23.88 -5.93
N ALA A 66 -15.86 23.09 -5.06
CA ALA A 66 -16.40 23.60 -3.80
C ALA A 66 -15.30 23.96 -2.78
N LEU A 67 -14.26 23.13 -2.65
CA LEU A 67 -13.20 23.30 -1.65
C LEU A 67 -12.21 24.41 -2.03
N TYR A 68 -11.87 24.54 -3.31
CA TYR A 68 -10.84 25.46 -3.81
C TYR A 68 -11.39 26.61 -4.64
N GLY A 69 -12.68 26.58 -5.01
CA GLY A 69 -13.35 27.67 -5.74
C GLY A 69 -12.66 28.03 -7.05
N LYS A 70 -12.53 29.34 -7.28
CA LYS A 70 -11.92 29.92 -8.49
C LYS A 70 -10.49 29.46 -8.73
N HIS A 71 -9.75 29.15 -7.65
CA HIS A 71 -8.37 28.67 -7.79
C HIS A 71 -8.31 27.37 -8.58
N TYR A 72 -9.23 26.44 -8.33
CA TYR A 72 -9.30 25.19 -9.08
C TYR A 72 -9.90 25.38 -10.47
N THR A 73 -11.02 26.10 -10.59
CA THR A 73 -11.73 26.25 -11.88
C THR A 73 -10.90 27.02 -12.91
N ASN A 74 -9.97 27.87 -12.48
CA ASN A 74 -9.08 28.63 -13.37
C ASN A 74 -7.80 27.86 -13.75
N MET A 75 -7.52 26.70 -13.14
CA MET A 75 -6.39 25.86 -13.56
C MET A 75 -6.65 25.28 -14.96
N GLU A 76 -5.59 25.10 -15.73
CA GLU A 76 -5.66 24.34 -16.98
C GLU A 76 -6.21 22.93 -16.73
N ALA A 77 -7.00 22.39 -17.66
CA ALA A 77 -7.64 21.08 -17.53
C ALA A 77 -6.66 19.94 -17.18
N ARG A 78 -5.42 20.03 -17.68
CA ARG A 78 -4.34 19.09 -17.33
C ARG A 78 -3.98 19.16 -15.85
N PHE A 79 -3.83 20.36 -15.29
CA PHE A 79 -3.50 20.56 -13.89
C PHE A 79 -4.67 20.21 -12.97
N GLN A 80 -5.91 20.52 -13.37
CA GLN A 80 -7.13 20.12 -12.63
C GLN A 80 -7.20 18.60 -12.47
N ARG A 81 -6.96 17.86 -13.56
CA ARG A 81 -6.94 16.40 -13.55
C ARG A 81 -5.85 15.85 -12.64
N MET A 82 -4.63 16.36 -12.77
CA MET A 82 -3.51 15.93 -11.92
C MET A 82 -3.77 16.23 -10.44
N PHE A 83 -4.39 17.37 -10.14
CA PHE A 83 -4.75 17.76 -8.78
C PHE A 83 -5.84 16.87 -8.18
N SER A 84 -6.82 16.46 -8.99
CA SER A 84 -7.83 15.48 -8.58
C SER A 84 -7.23 14.12 -8.28
N ILE A 85 -6.41 13.59 -9.18
CA ILE A 85 -5.71 12.30 -8.97
C ILE A 85 -4.84 12.37 -7.72
N THR A 86 -4.19 13.51 -7.44
CA THR A 86 -3.39 13.73 -6.23
C THR A 86 -4.22 13.63 -4.95
N HIS A 87 -5.45 14.16 -4.94
CA HIS A 87 -6.36 14.02 -3.79
C HIS A 87 -6.84 12.58 -3.62
N LEU A 88 -7.19 11.93 -4.73
CA LEU A 88 -7.60 10.54 -4.71
C LEU A 88 -6.49 9.63 -4.20
N ASP A 89 -5.24 9.81 -4.66
CA ASP A 89 -4.07 9.05 -4.15
C ASP A 89 -3.91 9.26 -2.64
N TRP A 90 -4.00 10.52 -2.19
CA TRP A 90 -3.91 10.83 -0.77
C TRP A 90 -4.98 10.11 0.07
N ILE A 91 -6.25 10.13 -0.37
CA ILE A 91 -7.35 9.43 0.31
C ILE A 91 -7.10 7.91 0.33
N VAL A 92 -6.77 7.33 -0.83
CA VAL A 92 -6.55 5.88 -0.95
C VAL A 92 -5.40 5.42 -0.05
N ARG A 93 -4.31 6.18 0.02
CA ARG A 93 -3.17 5.86 0.88
C ARG A 93 -3.48 6.02 2.36
N MET A 94 -4.29 7.01 2.75
CA MET A 94 -4.75 7.16 4.12
C MET A 94 -5.56 5.93 4.58
N ILE A 95 -6.51 5.49 3.75
CA ILE A 95 -7.32 4.29 4.04
C ILE A 95 -6.41 3.06 4.10
N SER A 96 -5.56 2.88 3.09
CA SER A 96 -4.63 1.74 3.02
C SER A 96 -3.72 1.68 4.25
N LEU A 97 -3.13 2.81 4.65
CA LEU A 97 -2.28 2.92 5.83
C LEU A 97 -3.05 2.55 7.10
N ALA A 98 -4.27 3.10 7.28
CA ALA A 98 -5.10 2.78 8.44
C ALA A 98 -5.41 1.28 8.54
N THR A 99 -5.75 0.65 7.40
CA THR A 99 -6.12 -0.78 7.36
C THR A 99 -4.93 -1.73 7.53
N VAL A 100 -3.76 -1.40 6.99
CA VAL A 100 -2.57 -2.28 7.06
C VAL A 100 -1.84 -2.19 8.39
N SER A 101 -1.87 -1.02 9.05
CA SER A 101 -1.04 -0.72 10.22
C SER A 101 -1.22 -1.75 11.32
N LYS A 102 -2.46 -2.00 11.76
CA LYS A 102 -2.74 -2.92 12.87
C LYS A 102 -2.22 -4.33 12.57
N GLY A 103 -2.54 -4.86 11.38
CA GLY A 103 -2.12 -6.20 10.97
C GLY A 103 -0.60 -6.36 10.99
N VAL A 104 0.13 -5.41 10.39
CA VAL A 104 1.60 -5.44 10.35
C VAL A 104 2.20 -5.43 11.75
N PHE A 105 1.76 -4.51 12.62
CA PHE A 105 2.34 -4.41 13.96
C PHE A 105 2.01 -5.63 14.83
N GLU A 106 0.76 -6.11 14.80
CA GLU A 106 0.35 -7.24 15.62
C GLU A 106 0.92 -8.58 15.15
N VAL A 107 1.07 -8.80 13.84
CA VAL A 107 1.65 -10.04 13.33
C VAL A 107 3.16 -10.10 13.57
N VAL A 108 3.86 -8.99 13.31
CA VAL A 108 5.33 -8.99 13.32
C VAL A 108 5.88 -8.82 14.74
N PHE A 109 5.27 -7.93 15.54
CA PHE A 109 5.74 -7.65 16.90
C PHE A 109 4.84 -8.25 17.99
N GLY A 110 3.57 -8.48 17.69
CA GLY A 110 2.59 -9.01 18.66
C GLY A 110 2.47 -10.53 18.68
N GLY A 111 3.19 -11.25 17.82
CA GLY A 111 3.13 -12.71 17.74
C GLY A 111 1.80 -13.27 17.20
N ARG A 112 0.94 -12.42 16.63
CA ARG A 112 -0.35 -12.83 16.05
C ARG A 112 -0.15 -13.40 14.64
N HIS A 113 -1.19 -14.07 14.14
CA HIS A 113 -1.24 -14.61 12.79
C HIS A 113 -2.20 -13.80 11.90
N TRP A 114 -1.97 -13.79 10.59
CA TRP A 114 -2.85 -13.10 9.65
C TRP A 114 -4.28 -13.66 9.66
N SER A 115 -4.44 -14.93 10.00
CA SER A 115 -5.74 -15.59 10.18
C SER A 115 -6.45 -15.25 11.50
N ASP A 116 -5.78 -14.59 12.45
CA ASP A 116 -6.42 -14.20 13.71
C ASP A 116 -7.45 -13.08 13.49
N THR A 117 -8.44 -12.99 14.38
CA THR A 117 -9.52 -12.01 14.29
C THR A 117 -9.02 -10.58 14.43
N TYR A 118 -9.47 -9.68 13.55
CA TYR A 118 -9.11 -8.27 13.61
C TYR A 118 -9.69 -7.59 14.86
N PHE A 119 -10.91 -7.97 15.25
CA PHE A 119 -11.59 -7.42 16.43
C PHE A 119 -11.45 -8.34 17.63
N VAL A 120 -11.42 -7.74 18.82
CA VAL A 120 -11.33 -8.45 20.12
C VAL A 120 -12.61 -9.24 20.40
N ASP A 121 -13.75 -8.75 19.92
CA ASP A 121 -15.05 -9.42 20.03
C ASP A 121 -15.38 -10.17 18.73
N PRO A 122 -15.11 -11.49 18.64
CA PRO A 122 -15.37 -12.28 17.45
C PRO A 122 -16.86 -12.46 17.14
N SER A 123 -17.77 -12.14 18.09
CA SER A 123 -19.21 -12.26 17.86
C SER A 123 -19.76 -11.22 16.87
N ARG A 124 -19.02 -10.13 16.65
CA ARG A 124 -19.47 -9.01 15.80
C ARG A 124 -19.04 -9.15 14.35
N THR A 125 -17.86 -9.70 14.09
CA THR A 125 -17.32 -9.83 12.73
C THR A 125 -16.30 -10.97 12.64
N HIS A 126 -16.33 -11.74 11.56
CA HIS A 126 -15.33 -12.76 11.24
C HIS A 126 -14.13 -12.24 10.43
N ALA A 127 -13.91 -10.92 10.41
CA ALA A 127 -12.80 -10.32 9.68
C ALA A 127 -11.47 -10.64 10.37
N THR A 128 -10.49 -11.13 9.62
CA THR A 128 -9.14 -11.41 10.12
C THR A 128 -8.20 -10.22 9.93
N LEU A 129 -7.04 -10.24 10.59
CA LEU A 129 -5.97 -9.26 10.35
C LEU A 129 -5.57 -9.22 8.87
N GLY A 130 -5.51 -10.38 8.23
CA GLY A 130 -5.20 -10.53 6.81
C GLY A 130 -6.30 -10.00 5.89
N ASP A 131 -7.58 -10.18 6.23
CA ASP A 131 -8.68 -9.61 5.43
C ASP A 131 -8.58 -8.09 5.35
N VAL A 132 -8.37 -7.45 6.50
CA VAL A 132 -8.28 -5.98 6.57
C VAL A 132 -6.99 -5.47 5.92
N ALA A 133 -5.86 -6.14 6.12
CA ALA A 133 -4.60 -5.78 5.45
C ALA A 133 -4.67 -5.99 3.92
N ALA A 134 -5.38 -7.01 3.45
CA ALA A 134 -5.56 -7.26 2.02
C ALA A 134 -6.33 -6.13 1.33
N ILE A 135 -7.28 -5.47 2.01
CA ILE A 135 -7.96 -4.28 1.48
C ILE A 135 -6.93 -3.19 1.13
N ALA A 136 -5.93 -2.96 1.98
CA ALA A 136 -4.85 -2.01 1.70
C ALA A 136 -4.08 -2.40 0.43
N MET A 137 -3.75 -3.69 0.27
CA MET A 137 -3.04 -4.20 -0.90
C MET A 137 -3.86 -4.04 -2.17
N TYR A 138 -5.16 -4.35 -2.13
CA TYR A 138 -6.06 -4.18 -3.27
C TYR A 138 -6.26 -2.72 -3.64
N LEU A 139 -6.39 -1.83 -2.65
CA LEU A 139 -6.46 -0.39 -2.86
C LEU A 139 -5.20 0.13 -3.57
N VAL A 140 -4.02 -0.23 -3.08
CA VAL A 140 -2.74 0.17 -3.71
C VAL A 140 -2.64 -0.39 -5.13
N CYS A 141 -2.91 -1.68 -5.32
CA CYS A 141 -2.82 -2.33 -6.64
C CYS A 141 -3.79 -1.71 -7.65
N ALA A 142 -5.06 -1.55 -7.27
CA ALA A 142 -6.08 -0.93 -8.11
C ALA A 142 -5.71 0.53 -8.41
N PHE A 143 -5.21 1.29 -7.43
CA PHE A 143 -4.88 2.69 -7.65
C PHE A 143 -3.65 2.86 -8.54
N LYS A 144 -2.61 2.02 -8.40
CA LYS A 144 -1.47 2.01 -9.32
C LYS A 144 -1.88 1.67 -10.74
N THR A 145 -2.81 0.73 -10.90
CA THR A 145 -3.37 0.40 -12.21
C THR A 145 -4.14 1.60 -12.77
N PHE A 146 -4.98 2.26 -11.96
CA PHE A 146 -5.70 3.47 -12.34
C PHE A 146 -4.76 4.61 -12.77
N GLU A 147 -3.68 4.86 -12.02
CA GLU A 147 -2.68 5.87 -12.36
C GLU A 147 -2.00 5.57 -13.70
N LEU A 148 -1.61 4.31 -13.94
CA LEU A 148 -1.00 3.88 -15.21
C LEU A 148 -1.94 4.13 -16.39
N LEU A 149 -3.23 3.81 -16.24
CA LEU A 149 -4.24 4.02 -17.30
C LEU A 149 -4.54 5.50 -17.57
N ARG A 150 -4.37 6.36 -16.56
CA ARG A 150 -4.75 7.79 -16.62
C ARG A 150 -3.60 8.71 -16.95
N ALA A 151 -2.37 8.27 -16.74
CA ALA A 151 -1.20 9.09 -16.94
C ALA A 151 -0.91 9.32 -18.43
N GLN A 152 -0.62 10.57 -18.76
CA GLN A 152 -0.19 10.96 -20.11
C GLN A 152 1.33 10.88 -20.27
N ASP A 153 2.08 11.21 -19.20
CA ASP A 153 3.55 11.27 -19.20
C ASP A 153 4.11 10.66 -17.91
N LEU A 154 4.35 9.35 -17.89
CA LEU A 154 5.03 8.69 -16.77
C LEU A 154 6.51 8.52 -17.07
N LYS A 155 7.35 8.88 -16.08
CA LYS A 155 8.76 8.54 -16.12
C LYS A 155 8.92 7.03 -16.00
N LEU A 156 9.82 6.44 -16.79
CA LEU A 156 10.07 5.00 -16.82
C LEU A 156 10.28 4.37 -15.44
N LEU A 157 11.04 5.03 -14.56
CA LEU A 157 11.23 4.60 -13.17
C LEU A 157 9.91 4.40 -12.41
N ILE A 158 8.96 5.31 -12.61
CA ILE A 158 7.65 5.28 -11.95
C ILE A 158 6.78 4.17 -12.55
N VAL A 159 6.85 3.98 -13.88
CA VAL A 159 6.17 2.86 -14.56
C VAL A 159 6.65 1.52 -13.98
N PHE A 160 7.96 1.30 -13.92
CA PHE A 160 8.52 0.07 -13.33
C PHE A 160 8.13 -0.09 -11.87
N HIS A 161 8.14 0.99 -11.09
CA HIS A 161 7.69 0.94 -9.71
C HIS A 161 6.21 0.50 -9.61
N HIS A 162 5.31 1.08 -10.40
CA HIS A 162 3.88 0.70 -10.39
C HIS A 162 3.64 -0.72 -10.89
N VAL A 163 4.24 -1.09 -12.03
CA VAL A 163 4.14 -2.44 -12.59
C VAL A 163 4.73 -3.47 -11.62
N GLY A 164 5.89 -3.17 -11.03
CA GLY A 164 6.51 -4.02 -10.01
C GLY A 164 5.60 -4.24 -8.80
N THR A 165 4.99 -3.17 -8.27
CA THR A 165 4.01 -3.29 -7.17
C THR A 165 2.81 -4.15 -7.56
N ILE A 166 2.24 -3.95 -8.75
CA ILE A 166 1.10 -4.74 -9.24
C ILE A 166 1.48 -6.21 -9.38
N VAL A 167 2.59 -6.51 -10.06
CA VAL A 167 3.06 -7.88 -10.28
C VAL A 167 3.35 -8.58 -8.97
N MET A 168 3.89 -7.89 -7.97
CA MET A 168 4.11 -8.50 -6.65
C MET A 168 2.81 -8.84 -5.94
N ILE A 169 1.87 -7.89 -5.85
CA ILE A 169 0.61 -8.11 -5.13
C ILE A 169 -0.23 -9.18 -5.84
N GLN A 170 -0.29 -9.16 -7.17
CA GLN A 170 -1.05 -10.16 -7.95
C GLN A 170 -0.33 -11.52 -8.01
N GLY A 171 0.99 -11.52 -8.18
CA GLY A 171 1.80 -12.72 -8.29
C GLY A 171 1.83 -13.51 -6.98
N PHE A 172 1.86 -12.81 -5.84
CA PHE A 172 1.67 -13.38 -4.52
C PHE A 172 0.40 -14.23 -4.41
N LEU A 173 -0.71 -13.67 -4.87
CA LEU A 173 -2.01 -14.33 -4.75
C LEU A 173 -2.21 -15.36 -5.86
N SER A 174 -1.43 -15.31 -6.94
CA SER A 174 -1.38 -16.40 -7.93
C SER A 174 -0.74 -17.65 -7.35
N LEU A 175 0.26 -17.50 -6.46
CA LEU A 175 0.81 -18.62 -5.68
C LEU A 175 -0.24 -19.26 -4.76
N ALA A 176 -1.23 -18.49 -4.30
CA ALA A 176 -2.35 -18.99 -3.50
C ALA A 176 -3.16 -20.10 -4.20
N PHE A 177 -3.29 -20.02 -5.52
CA PHE A 177 -4.08 -20.99 -6.29
C PHE A 177 -3.36 -22.33 -6.50
N ASN A 178 -2.03 -22.35 -6.40
CA ASN A 178 -1.20 -23.55 -6.56
C ASN A 178 -0.87 -24.26 -5.23
N LEU A 179 -1.51 -23.87 -4.12
CA LEU A 179 -1.31 -24.51 -2.80
C LEU A 179 -1.45 -26.05 -2.76
N PRO A 180 -2.28 -26.73 -3.57
CA PRO A 180 -2.47 -28.18 -3.42
C PRO A 180 -1.22 -29.04 -3.67
N GLU A 181 -0.23 -28.54 -4.43
CA GLU A 181 0.89 -29.38 -4.90
C GLU A 181 2.04 -29.48 -3.87
N ASN A 182 2.26 -28.46 -3.04
CA ASN A 182 3.38 -28.37 -2.09
C ASN A 182 2.96 -27.80 -0.70
N GLY A 183 1.69 -28.04 -0.33
CA GLY A 183 0.93 -27.45 0.79
C GLY A 183 1.70 -26.62 1.82
N LEU A 184 2.47 -27.27 2.70
CA LEU A 184 3.01 -26.64 3.91
C LEU A 184 4.15 -25.64 3.61
N SER A 185 5.04 -25.96 2.68
CA SER A 185 6.13 -25.04 2.26
C SER A 185 5.56 -23.82 1.53
N THR A 186 4.48 -24.00 0.77
CA THR A 186 3.80 -22.92 0.05
C THR A 186 3.09 -21.96 1.01
N ILE A 187 2.48 -22.45 2.09
CA ILE A 187 1.91 -21.61 3.14
C ILE A 187 2.99 -20.80 3.85
N PHE A 188 4.12 -21.43 4.22
CA PHE A 188 5.24 -20.72 4.82
C PHE A 188 5.78 -19.62 3.93
N HIS A 189 6.01 -19.94 2.65
CA HIS A 189 6.45 -18.98 1.66
C HIS A 189 5.47 -17.82 1.56
N SER A 190 4.17 -18.13 1.52
CA SER A 190 3.13 -17.13 1.38
C SER A 190 3.02 -16.21 2.61
N ARG A 191 3.16 -16.77 3.82
CA ARG A 191 3.16 -15.98 5.05
C ARG A 191 4.33 -15.00 5.07
N THR A 192 5.55 -15.47 4.78
CA THR A 192 6.74 -14.60 4.72
C THR A 192 6.56 -13.47 3.71
N LEU A 193 6.01 -13.76 2.53
CA LEU A 193 5.72 -12.73 1.53
C LEU A 193 4.64 -11.74 2.03
N ALA A 194 3.60 -12.21 2.70
CA ALA A 194 2.58 -11.33 3.30
C ALA A 194 3.18 -10.36 4.34
N ASP A 195 4.09 -10.84 5.19
CA ASP A 195 4.80 -10.01 6.18
C ASP A 195 5.58 -8.89 5.48
N MET A 196 6.34 -9.24 4.44
CA MET A 196 7.13 -8.26 3.65
C MET A 196 6.23 -7.25 2.93
N PHE A 197 5.14 -7.70 2.31
CA PHE A 197 4.22 -6.82 1.57
C PHE A 197 3.45 -5.90 2.51
N GLY A 198 3.09 -6.38 3.70
CA GLY A 198 2.51 -5.56 4.74
C GLY A 198 3.41 -4.34 5.04
N PHE A 199 4.71 -4.56 5.25
CA PHE A 199 5.65 -3.46 5.48
C PHE A 199 5.84 -2.55 4.27
N TRP A 200 5.95 -3.10 3.06
CA TRP A 200 6.04 -2.26 1.86
C TRP A 200 4.84 -1.34 1.72
N VAL A 201 3.61 -1.86 1.88
CA VAL A 201 2.40 -1.06 1.80
C VAL A 201 2.34 -0.04 2.95
N PHE A 202 2.78 -0.40 4.15
CA PHE A 202 2.84 0.52 5.29
C PHE A 202 3.80 1.70 5.04
N PHE A 203 5.04 1.43 4.62
CA PHE A 203 6.03 2.48 4.39
C PHE A 203 5.75 3.29 3.12
N ASP A 204 5.27 2.66 2.04
CA ASP A 204 4.80 3.37 0.85
C ASP A 204 3.57 4.25 1.16
N GLY A 205 2.63 3.74 1.96
CA GLY A 205 1.50 4.49 2.48
C GLY A 205 1.94 5.72 3.27
N THR A 206 2.84 5.54 4.23
CA THR A 206 3.37 6.62 5.08
C THR A 206 4.04 7.72 4.26
N LEU A 207 4.98 7.35 3.38
CA LEU A 207 5.66 8.31 2.50
C LEU A 207 4.68 8.97 1.53
N GLY A 208 3.76 8.20 0.97
CA GLY A 208 2.79 8.67 0.00
C GLY A 208 1.82 9.67 0.62
N VAL A 209 1.27 9.40 1.80
CA VAL A 209 0.42 10.34 2.55
C VAL A 209 1.17 11.65 2.78
N ALA A 210 2.38 11.59 3.32
CA ALA A 210 3.16 12.77 3.67
C ALA A 210 3.47 13.61 2.41
N SER A 211 4.01 12.98 1.37
CA SER A 211 4.39 13.66 0.14
C SER A 211 3.21 14.24 -0.65
N HIS A 212 2.06 13.55 -0.72
CA HIS A 212 0.88 14.08 -1.40
C HIS A 212 0.21 15.20 -0.62
N LEU A 213 0.15 15.10 0.71
CA LEU A 213 -0.33 16.20 1.54
C LEU A 213 0.49 17.47 1.30
N THR A 214 1.82 17.33 1.23
CA THR A 214 2.71 18.44 0.88
C THR A 214 2.39 19.04 -0.50
N LEU A 215 2.11 18.21 -1.50
CA LEU A 215 1.74 18.68 -2.84
C LEU A 215 0.38 19.39 -2.85
N ILE A 216 -0.59 18.88 -2.09
CA ILE A 216 -1.92 19.48 -1.94
C ILE A 216 -1.80 20.83 -1.27
N LEU A 217 -1.10 20.92 -0.13
CA LEU A 217 -0.88 22.17 0.60
C LEU A 217 -0.17 23.20 -0.27
N ARG A 218 0.88 22.79 -0.99
CA ARG A 218 1.64 23.69 -1.88
C ARG A 218 0.79 24.27 -3.01
N ARG A 219 -0.18 23.50 -3.52
CA ARG A 219 -1.03 23.93 -4.65
C ARG A 219 -2.33 24.57 -4.21
N GLY A 220 -2.87 24.20 -3.05
CA GLY A 220 -4.18 24.63 -2.58
C GLY A 220 -4.15 25.80 -1.61
N CYS A 221 -3.06 25.99 -0.85
CA CYS A 221 -2.95 27.07 0.13
C CYS A 221 -2.13 28.24 -0.42
N VAL A 222 -2.80 29.37 -0.67
CA VAL A 222 -2.14 30.61 -1.13
C VAL A 222 -1.38 31.30 0.02
N ASN A 223 -1.87 31.19 1.26
CA ASN A 223 -1.25 31.83 2.42
C ASN A 223 -0.38 30.85 3.21
N GLN A 224 0.93 31.10 3.23
CA GLN A 224 1.90 30.27 3.95
C GLN A 224 2.00 30.71 5.42
N THR A 225 1.41 29.95 6.33
CA THR A 225 1.48 30.21 7.78
C THR A 225 2.69 29.51 8.41
N LYS A 226 3.13 29.95 9.60
CA LYS A 226 4.19 29.27 10.39
C LYS A 226 3.93 27.77 10.59
N LEU A 227 2.65 27.38 10.66
CA LEU A 227 2.23 25.99 10.79
C LEU A 227 2.58 25.16 9.55
N HIS A 228 2.45 25.73 8.34
CA HIS A 228 2.81 25.04 7.10
C HIS A 228 4.29 24.65 7.07
N PHE A 229 5.19 25.51 7.52
CA PHE A 229 6.63 25.22 7.58
C PHE A 229 6.94 24.00 8.47
N ARG A 230 6.33 23.93 9.66
CA ARG A 230 6.50 22.77 10.56
C ARG A 230 6.00 21.47 9.91
N PHE A 231 4.92 21.55 9.12
CA PHE A 231 4.43 20.40 8.34
C PHE A 231 5.40 19.96 7.24
N TYR A 232 6.06 20.88 6.53
CA TYR A 232 7.09 20.53 5.55
C TYR A 232 8.30 19.86 6.21
N ASP A 233 8.73 20.34 7.37
CA ASP A 233 9.83 19.75 8.14
C ASP A 233 9.47 18.32 8.60
N LEU A 234 8.27 18.14 9.18
CA LEU A 234 7.78 16.83 9.62
C LEU A 234 7.65 15.86 8.44
N THR A 235 7.08 16.32 7.33
CA THR A 235 6.93 15.50 6.12
C THR A 235 8.28 15.06 5.59
N TYR A 236 9.27 15.96 5.56
CA TYR A 236 10.62 15.62 5.12
C TYR A 236 11.27 14.58 6.05
N ALA A 237 11.13 14.75 7.37
CA ALA A 237 11.64 13.79 8.35
C ALA A 237 10.98 12.41 8.20
N LEU A 238 9.65 12.34 8.11
CA LEU A 238 8.91 11.09 7.88
C LEU A 238 9.29 10.43 6.54
N SER A 239 9.54 11.25 5.51
CA SER A 239 9.96 10.74 4.20
C SER A 239 11.34 10.09 4.26
N LEU A 240 12.30 10.74 4.94
CA LEU A 240 13.63 10.16 5.16
C LEU A 240 13.54 8.88 5.97
N LEU A 241 12.83 8.91 7.10
CA LEU A 241 12.66 7.76 7.98
C LEU A 241 12.08 6.57 7.23
N SER A 242 10.99 6.79 6.48
CA SER A 242 10.34 5.73 5.68
C SER A 242 11.25 5.19 4.56
N THR A 243 12.10 6.03 3.99
CA THR A 243 13.02 5.64 2.90
C THR A 243 14.17 4.77 3.40
N TYR A 244 14.65 4.99 4.62
CA TYR A 244 15.75 4.21 5.19
C TYR A 244 15.29 3.03 6.03
N LEU A 245 14.20 3.15 6.80
CA LEU A 245 13.70 2.03 7.62
C LEU A 245 13.17 0.87 6.78
N GLU A 246 12.50 1.17 5.67
CA GLU A 246 11.96 0.11 4.80
C GLU A 246 13.04 -0.89 4.34
N PRO A 247 14.12 -0.50 3.64
CA PRO A 247 15.12 -1.45 3.19
C PRO A 247 15.80 -2.18 4.34
N ILE A 248 15.96 -1.55 5.51
CA ILE A 248 16.53 -2.19 6.69
C ILE A 248 15.62 -3.32 7.18
N ILE A 249 14.32 -3.05 7.34
CA ILE A 249 13.34 -4.03 7.81
C ILE A 249 13.17 -5.14 6.78
N VAL A 250 13.11 -4.82 5.48
CA VAL A 250 12.99 -5.81 4.42
C VAL A 250 14.23 -6.69 4.35
N ALA A 251 15.43 -6.12 4.46
CA ALA A 251 16.67 -6.91 4.53
C ALA A 251 16.71 -7.82 5.76
N TYR A 252 16.26 -7.32 6.92
CA TYR A 252 16.12 -8.11 8.13
C TYR A 252 15.16 -9.28 7.95
N LEU A 253 13.96 -9.05 7.41
CA LEU A 253 12.99 -10.11 7.13
C LEU A 253 13.52 -11.12 6.10
N LEU A 254 14.22 -10.64 5.07
CA LEU A 254 14.83 -11.49 4.05
C LEU A 254 15.91 -12.40 4.67
N PHE A 255 16.73 -11.85 5.56
CA PHE A 255 17.75 -12.61 6.29
C PHE A 255 17.11 -13.66 7.21
N MET A 256 16.10 -13.26 8.00
CA MET A 256 15.39 -14.16 8.92
C MET A 256 14.68 -15.32 8.20
N HIS A 257 14.28 -15.12 6.94
CA HIS A 257 13.56 -16.13 6.15
C HIS A 257 14.38 -16.69 4.98
N TRP A 258 15.70 -16.46 4.97
CA TRP A 258 16.58 -16.81 3.85
C TRP A 258 16.47 -18.27 3.42
N ALA A 259 16.49 -19.20 4.37
CA ALA A 259 16.42 -20.63 4.09
C ALA A 259 15.06 -21.10 3.53
N ARG A 260 14.01 -20.27 3.63
CA ARG A 260 12.62 -20.63 3.25
C ARG A 260 12.20 -20.05 1.90
N LEU A 261 12.99 -19.14 1.34
CA LEU A 261 12.67 -18.47 0.09
C LEU A 261 13.44 -19.11 -1.06
N SER A 262 12.82 -19.19 -2.24
CA SER A 262 13.51 -19.65 -3.44
C SER A 262 14.54 -18.60 -3.88
N LEU A 263 15.59 -19.01 -4.59
CA LEU A 263 16.58 -18.07 -5.15
C LEU A 263 15.91 -17.01 -6.03
N THR A 264 14.89 -17.41 -6.80
CA THR A 264 14.08 -16.49 -7.62
C THR A 264 13.37 -15.45 -6.77
N ALA A 265 12.76 -15.83 -5.64
CA ALA A 265 12.11 -14.89 -4.73
C ALA A 265 13.11 -13.88 -4.17
N HIS A 266 14.30 -14.31 -3.75
CA HIS A 266 15.35 -13.42 -3.29
C HIS A 266 15.76 -12.39 -4.36
N ALA A 267 15.96 -12.85 -5.60
CA ALA A 267 16.35 -11.98 -6.71
C ALA A 267 15.27 -10.94 -7.04
N VAL A 268 14.00 -11.36 -7.08
CA VAL A 268 12.85 -10.48 -7.35
C VAL A 268 12.68 -9.45 -6.23
N ILE A 269 12.64 -9.89 -4.96
CA ILE A 269 12.49 -9.01 -3.80
C ILE A 269 13.61 -7.98 -3.74
N SER A 270 14.87 -8.41 -3.93
CA SER A 270 16.03 -7.51 -3.89
C SER A 270 15.99 -6.48 -5.02
N SER A 271 15.67 -6.91 -6.24
CA SER A 271 15.59 -6.02 -7.41
C SER A 271 14.51 -4.94 -7.22
N LEU A 272 13.35 -5.35 -6.69
CA LEU A 272 12.26 -4.44 -6.41
C LEU A 272 12.57 -3.51 -5.24
N GLN A 273 13.23 -3.99 -4.19
CA GLN A 273 13.65 -3.15 -3.07
C GLN A 273 14.58 -2.03 -3.53
N VAL A 274 15.53 -2.33 -4.42
CA VAL A 274 16.41 -1.32 -5.03
C VAL A 274 15.60 -0.30 -5.83
N LEU A 275 14.68 -0.78 -6.68
CA LEU A 275 13.80 0.08 -7.49
C LEU A 275 12.93 1.00 -6.61
N PHE A 276 12.35 0.46 -5.54
CA PHE A 276 11.49 1.18 -4.61
C PHE A 276 12.31 2.21 -3.83
N PHE A 277 13.48 1.84 -3.33
CA PHE A 277 14.39 2.75 -2.66
C PHE A 277 14.74 3.97 -3.52
N PHE A 278 15.14 3.77 -4.77
CA PHE A 278 15.43 4.89 -5.69
C PHE A 278 14.20 5.75 -5.98
N SER A 279 13.03 5.13 -6.13
CA SER A 279 11.77 5.85 -6.32
C SER A 279 11.46 6.75 -5.12
N LYS A 280 11.70 6.25 -3.90
CA LYS A 280 11.49 6.99 -2.65
C LYS A 280 12.52 8.09 -2.43
N LEU A 281 13.80 7.84 -2.72
CA LEU A 281 14.82 8.89 -2.71
C LEU A 281 14.44 10.08 -3.60
N LYS A 282 13.86 9.81 -4.76
CA LYS A 282 13.35 10.85 -5.67
C LYS A 282 12.12 11.59 -5.12
N VAL A 283 11.30 10.96 -4.29
CA VAL A 283 10.23 11.65 -3.55
C VAL A 283 10.85 12.55 -2.47
N CYS A 284 11.78 12.02 -1.67
CA CYS A 284 12.49 12.76 -0.62
C CYS A 284 13.20 14.00 -1.17
N SER A 285 13.90 13.89 -2.29
CA SER A 285 14.59 15.03 -2.90
C SER A 285 13.61 16.11 -3.36
N ARG A 286 12.45 15.73 -3.90
CA ARG A 286 11.39 16.69 -4.27
C ARG A 286 10.78 17.39 -3.06
N VAL A 287 10.49 16.65 -1.99
CA VAL A 287 9.99 17.21 -0.73
C VAL A 287 11.03 18.15 -0.12
N GLY A 288 12.31 17.75 -0.11
CA GLY A 288 13.42 18.57 0.37
C GLY A 288 13.62 19.85 -0.45
N ALA A 289 13.47 19.78 -1.78
CA ALA A 289 13.51 20.96 -2.64
C ALA A 289 12.33 21.91 -2.36
N ALA A 290 11.11 21.38 -2.20
CA ALA A 290 9.94 22.18 -1.84
C ALA A 290 10.12 22.88 -0.49
N ARG A 291 10.66 22.16 0.51
CA ARG A 291 11.03 22.71 1.82
C ARG A 291 12.01 23.88 1.69
N LYS A 292 13.10 23.72 0.92
CA LYS A 292 14.10 24.78 0.71
C LYS A 292 13.49 26.02 0.04
N GLN A 293 12.67 25.84 -0.99
CA GLN A 293 11.99 26.94 -1.68
C GLN A 293 11.13 27.77 -0.73
N VAL A 294 10.34 27.08 0.10
CA VAL A 294 9.48 27.70 1.10
C VAL A 294 10.31 28.45 2.15
N GLN A 295 11.45 27.91 2.60
CA GLN A 295 12.36 28.60 3.53
C GLN A 295 12.99 29.87 2.94
N THR A 296 13.39 29.86 1.67
CA THR A 296 13.97 31.05 1.00
C THR A 296 12.95 32.20 0.93
N GLN A 297 11.66 31.91 0.73
CA GLN A 297 10.61 32.94 0.69
C GLN A 297 10.38 33.67 2.02
N ARG A 298 10.90 33.15 3.15
CA ARG A 298 10.77 33.79 4.48
C ARG A 298 11.80 34.89 4.73
N GLN A 299 12.98 34.81 4.11
CA GLN A 299 14.10 35.72 4.38
C GLN A 299 13.95 37.20 3.93
N PRO A 300 13.04 37.61 3.02
CA PRO A 300 12.97 39.02 2.60
C PRO A 300 12.34 40.00 3.61
N THR A 301 11.56 39.54 4.59
CA THR A 301 10.68 40.41 5.41
C THR A 301 11.19 40.76 6.81
N GLU A 302 12.32 40.20 7.27
CA GLU A 302 12.89 40.52 8.60
C GLU A 302 14.01 41.59 8.54
N LYS A 303 14.16 42.31 7.41
CA LYS A 303 15.23 43.33 7.21
C LYS A 303 14.75 44.78 7.06
N ASN A 304 13.47 45.07 7.28
CA ASN A 304 12.95 46.45 7.30
C ASN A 304 12.30 46.74 8.65
#